data_AF-A0ABD1U6X1-F1
#
_entry.id   AF-A0ABD1U6X1-F1
#
_cell.length_a   1.000
_cell.length_b   1.000
_cell.length_c   1.000
_cell.angle_alpha   90.00
_cell.angle_beta   90.00
_cell.angle_gamma   90.00
#
_symmetry.space_group_name_H-M   'P 1'
#
loop_
_entity.id
_entity.type
_entity.pdbx_description
1 polymer ?
#
loop_
_entity_poly.entity_id
_entity_poly.type
_entity_poly.pdbx_seq_one_letter_code
_entity_poly.pdbx_strand_id
1 'polypeptide(L)'
;MENFLNKQPVRDALGVGDIDFVSCSSAVYDAMVTDWMRNLEVGIPTLLEDGIKLLVYAGEYDLICNWLGKILQSISKDQLAIRSMERIMSLELLSSCWTNSCMKCHNLRKNRLL
;
A
#
# COMPACT_ATOMS: atom_id res chain seq x y z
N MET A 1 17.02 14.25 11.69
CA MET A 1 15.96 13.92 12.67
C MET A 1 16.56 13.40 13.96
N GLU A 2 17.39 12.36 13.90
CA GLU A 2 18.03 11.74 15.08
C GLU A 2 18.80 12.76 15.95
N ASN A 3 19.63 13.62 15.34
CA ASN A 3 20.35 14.67 16.08
C ASN A 3 19.44 15.66 16.84
N PHE A 4 18.21 15.88 16.36
CA PHE A 4 17.27 16.78 17.02
C PHE A 4 16.56 16.09 18.18
N LEU A 5 16.10 14.86 17.97
CA LEU A 5 15.36 14.08 18.96
C LEU A 5 16.24 13.62 20.12
N ASN A 6 17.56 13.53 19.92
CA ASN A 6 18.53 13.20 20.97
C ASN A 6 19.00 14.39 21.81
N LYS A 7 18.52 15.62 21.56
CA LYS A 7 18.87 16.77 22.41
C LYS A 7 18.18 16.67 23.77
N GLN A 8 18.92 16.90 24.85
CA GLN A 8 18.37 16.83 26.22
C GLN A 8 17.08 17.63 26.41
N PRO A 9 16.96 18.91 25.97
CA PRO A 9 15.72 19.67 26.13
C PRO A 9 14.51 19.04 25.40
N VAL A 10 14.75 18.35 24.29
CA VAL A 10 13.69 17.67 23.52
C VAL A 10 13.27 16.38 24.22
N ARG A 11 14.22 15.62 24.77
CA ARG A 11 13.97 14.39 25.52
C ARG A 11 13.23 14.68 26.83
N ASP A 12 13.62 15.74 27.54
CA ASP A 12 12.98 16.20 28.76
C ASP A 12 11.54 16.63 28.49
N ALA A 13 11.29 17.36 27.39
CA ALA A 13 9.95 17.79 26.99
C ALA A 13 9.04 16.60 26.60
N LEU A 14 9.61 15.53 26.03
CA LEU A 14 8.89 14.31 25.67
C LEU A 14 8.77 13.31 26.83
N GLY A 15 9.53 13.48 27.91
CA GLY A 15 9.52 12.60 29.08
C GLY A 15 10.09 11.20 28.82
N VAL A 16 10.99 11.04 27.85
CA VAL A 16 11.50 9.73 27.40
C VAL A 16 12.74 9.23 28.16
N GLY A 17 13.21 9.99 29.15
CA GLY A 17 14.39 9.64 29.97
C GLY A 17 15.67 9.56 29.14
N ASP A 18 16.60 8.69 29.57
CA ASP A 18 17.94 8.56 28.98
C ASP A 18 18.07 7.48 27.89
N ILE A 19 17.07 7.35 27.03
CA ILE A 19 17.11 6.44 25.88
C ILE A 19 17.56 7.21 24.62
N ASP A 20 18.45 6.60 23.84
CA ASP A 20 18.88 7.14 22.55
C ASP A 20 17.87 6.82 21.45
N PHE A 21 17.42 7.85 20.74
CA PHE A 21 16.57 7.73 19.58
C PHE A 21 17.38 7.29 18.36
N VAL A 22 16.91 6.22 17.73
CA VAL A 22 17.35 5.74 16.41
C VAL A 22 16.12 5.59 15.51
N SER A 23 16.23 5.88 14.21
CA SER A 23 15.08 5.83 13.31
C SER A 23 14.62 4.40 13.02
N CYS A 24 15.54 3.44 12.92
CA CYS A 24 15.25 2.04 12.61
C CYS A 24 16.20 1.13 13.42
N SER A 25 15.66 0.21 14.21
CA SER A 25 16.45 -0.75 14.99
C SER A 25 16.74 -2.02 14.19
N SER A 26 18.01 -2.35 13.99
CA SER A 26 18.42 -3.60 13.33
C SER A 26 18.03 -4.83 14.15
N ALA A 27 18.10 -4.76 15.48
CA ALA A 27 17.71 -5.88 16.34
C ALA A 27 16.23 -6.27 16.17
N VAL A 28 15.34 -5.27 16.05
CA VAL A 28 13.91 -5.52 15.78
C VAL A 28 13.71 -5.99 14.35
N TYR A 29 14.41 -5.39 13.38
CA TYR A 29 14.37 -5.81 11.99
C TYR A 29 14.72 -7.29 11.84
N ASP A 30 15.86 -7.72 12.40
CA ASP A 30 16.37 -9.09 12.34
C ASP A 30 15.41 -10.08 13.02
N ALA A 31 14.81 -9.68 14.14
CA ALA A 31 13.80 -10.49 14.84
C ALA A 31 12.53 -10.72 14.01
N MET A 32 12.19 -9.80 13.10
CA MET A 32 10.98 -9.86 12.28
C MET A 32 11.22 -10.31 10.83
N VAL A 33 12.45 -10.69 10.44
CA VAL A 33 12.78 -11.11 9.07
C VAL A 33 11.87 -12.24 8.55
N THR A 34 11.43 -13.15 9.43
CA THR A 34 10.55 -14.26 9.04
C THR A 34 9.16 -13.84 8.57
N ASP A 35 8.73 -12.61 8.90
CA ASP A 35 7.43 -12.08 8.50
C ASP A 35 7.44 -11.48 7.09
N TRP A 36 8.63 -11.24 6.52
CA TRP A 36 8.80 -10.51 5.26
C TRP A 36 8.01 -11.11 4.09
N MET A 37 7.95 -12.44 3.99
CA MET A 37 7.30 -13.15 2.87
C MET A 37 5.93 -13.74 3.23
N ARG A 38 5.34 -13.35 4.36
CA ARG A 38 4.00 -13.81 4.75
C ARG A 38 2.92 -13.09 3.95
N ASN A 39 1.93 -13.83 3.47
CA ASN A 39 0.80 -13.25 2.73
C ASN A 39 -0.22 -12.63 3.69
N LEU A 40 -0.07 -11.34 3.99
CA LEU A 40 -0.95 -10.60 4.90
C LEU A 40 -2.27 -10.15 4.26
N GLU A 41 -2.40 -10.27 2.93
CA GLU A 41 -3.57 -9.80 2.20
C GLU A 41 -4.83 -10.63 2.48
N VAL A 42 -4.68 -11.86 2.96
CA VAL A 42 -5.80 -12.78 3.25
C VAL A 42 -6.76 -12.26 4.32
N GLY A 43 -6.32 -11.33 5.18
CA GLY A 43 -7.16 -10.72 6.20
C GLY A 43 -7.95 -9.50 5.73
N ILE A 44 -7.66 -8.97 4.54
CA ILE A 44 -8.35 -7.78 4.01
C ILE A 44 -9.83 -8.06 3.68
N PRO A 45 -10.20 -9.18 3.02
CA PRO A 45 -11.60 -9.44 2.67
C PRO A 45 -12.54 -9.42 3.88
N THR A 46 -12.14 -10.06 5.00
CA THR A 46 -12.97 -10.10 6.21
C THR A 46 -13.20 -8.70 6.80
N LEU A 47 -12.19 -7.82 6.76
CA LEU A 47 -12.34 -6.44 7.22
C LEU A 47 -13.31 -5.63 6.34
N LEU A 48 -13.33 -5.88 5.03
CA LEU A 48 -14.25 -5.23 4.11
C LEU A 48 -15.69 -5.73 4.28
N GLU A 49 -15.88 -7.02 4.56
CA GLU A 49 -17.18 -7.62 4.89
C GLU A 49 -17.77 -7.05 6.18
N ASP A 50 -16.92 -6.73 7.16
CA ASP A 50 -17.29 -6.03 8.39
C ASP A 50 -17.62 -4.54 8.18
N GLY A 51 -17.57 -4.04 6.94
CA GLY A 51 -17.93 -2.67 6.58
C GLY A 51 -16.83 -1.64 6.82
N ILE A 52 -15.60 -2.07 7.08
CA ILE A 52 -14.44 -1.16 7.26
C ILE A 52 -14.03 -0.60 5.90
N LYS A 53 -13.92 0.72 5.82
CA LYS A 53 -13.50 1.41 4.59
C LYS A 53 -11.98 1.34 4.44
N LEU A 54 -11.50 0.84 3.30
CA LEU A 54 -10.08 0.75 2.97
C LEU A 54 -9.67 1.76 1.89
N LEU A 55 -8.56 2.46 2.13
CA LEU A 55 -7.87 3.30 1.15
C LEU A 55 -6.44 2.80 0.95
N VAL A 56 -6.10 2.40 -0.27
CA VAL A 56 -4.73 2.02 -0.65
C VAL A 56 -4.16 3.14 -1.51
N TYR A 57 -3.03 3.72 -1.07
CA TYR A 57 -2.31 4.75 -1.82
C TYR A 57 -0.88 4.28 -2.11
N ALA A 58 -0.32 4.74 -3.23
CA ALA A 58 1.05 4.42 -3.65
C ALA A 58 1.66 5.65 -4.33
N GLY A 59 2.90 5.98 -3.99
CA GLY A 59 3.64 7.04 -4.68
C GLY A 59 4.13 6.55 -6.05
N GLU A 60 4.09 7.42 -7.05
CA GLU A 60 4.56 7.10 -8.41
C GLU A 60 6.05 6.73 -8.45
N TYR A 61 6.85 7.41 -7.62
CA TYR A 61 8.31 7.31 -7.61
C TYR A 61 8.87 6.44 -6.47
N ASP A 62 8.04 5.62 -5.81
CA ASP A 62 8.50 4.67 -4.79
C ASP A 62 8.95 3.35 -5.45
N LEU A 63 10.25 3.05 -5.37
CA LEU A 63 10.80 1.82 -5.92
C LEU A 63 10.50 0.59 -5.05
N ILE A 64 10.55 0.74 -3.72
CA ILE A 64 10.42 -0.39 -2.78
C ILE A 64 8.97 -0.87 -2.74
N CYS A 65 8.02 0.06 -2.70
CA CYS A 65 6.59 -0.20 -2.62
C CYS A 65 5.85 0.30 -3.87
N ASN A 66 6.31 -0.13 -5.04
CA ASN A 66 5.88 0.45 -6.31
C ASN A 66 4.37 0.32 -6.59
N TRP A 67 3.82 1.36 -7.23
CA TRP A 67 2.40 1.47 -7.55
C TRP A 67 1.90 0.41 -8.54
N LEU A 68 2.69 0.01 -9.54
CA LEU A 68 2.35 -1.09 -10.47
C LEU A 68 2.22 -2.41 -9.72
N GLY A 69 3.15 -2.68 -8.79
CA GLY A 69 3.11 -3.88 -7.96
C GLY A 69 1.82 -3.95 -7.15
N LYS A 70 1.44 -2.84 -6.49
CA LYS A 70 0.18 -2.77 -5.74
C LYS A 70 -1.05 -2.91 -6.64
N ILE A 71 -1.07 -2.29 -7.81
CA ILE A 71 -2.18 -2.42 -8.77
C ILE A 71 -2.33 -3.88 -9.22
N LEU A 72 -1.25 -4.53 -9.67
CA LEU A 72 -1.28 -5.91 -10.14
C LEU A 72 -1.77 -6.86 -9.04
N GLN A 73 -1.31 -6.66 -7.80
CA GLN A 73 -1.76 -7.43 -6.64
C GLN A 73 -3.27 -7.23 -6.39
N SER A 74 -3.76 -5.99 -6.36
CA SER A 74 -5.18 -5.68 -6.13
C SER A 74 -6.13 -6.22 -7.21
N ILE A 75 -5.71 -6.21 -8.49
CA ILE A 75 -6.51 -6.72 -9.62
C ILE A 75 -6.64 -8.25 -9.55
N SER A 76 -5.63 -8.94 -9.02
CA SER A 76 -5.57 -10.40 -8.99
C SER A 76 -6.47 -11.07 -7.95
N LYS A 77 -6.91 -10.34 -6.91
CA LYS A 77 -7.43 -10.97 -5.69
C LYS A 77 -8.88 -10.70 -5.32
N ASP A 78 -9.56 -9.67 -5.83
CA ASP A 78 -11.03 -9.61 -5.96
C ASP A 78 -11.52 -8.22 -6.44
N GLN A 79 -12.52 -8.20 -7.32
CA GLN A 79 -13.09 -6.98 -7.92
C GLN A 79 -13.75 -6.00 -6.92
N LEU A 80 -14.02 -6.40 -5.67
CA LEU A 80 -14.77 -5.58 -4.73
C LEU A 80 -13.95 -4.41 -4.14
N ALA A 81 -12.62 -4.56 -4.03
CA ALA A 81 -11.72 -3.53 -3.50
C ALA A 81 -11.36 -2.42 -4.51
N ILE A 82 -11.58 -2.67 -5.81
CA ILE A 82 -11.10 -1.80 -6.91
C ILE A 82 -11.87 -0.46 -7.00
N ARG A 83 -13.06 -0.34 -6.38
CA ARG A 83 -13.85 0.90 -6.43
C ARG A 83 -13.21 2.10 -5.69
N SER A 84 -12.21 1.86 -4.83
CA SER A 84 -11.56 2.92 -4.05
C SER A 84 -10.33 3.53 -4.72
N MET A 85 -9.73 2.86 -5.72
CA MET A 85 -8.54 3.36 -6.43
C MET A 85 -8.86 4.38 -7.54
N GLU A 86 -10.14 4.59 -7.86
CA GLU A 86 -10.55 5.49 -8.95
C GLU A 86 -10.44 6.99 -8.62
N ARG A 87 -10.15 7.40 -7.37
CA ARG A 87 -10.24 8.81 -6.95
C ARG A 87 -8.94 9.61 -6.85
N ILE A 88 -7.76 8.98 -6.86
CA ILE A 88 -6.48 9.70 -6.69
C ILE A 88 -5.74 9.88 -8.03
N MET A 89 -6.10 9.12 -9.08
CA MET A 89 -5.48 9.20 -10.41
C MET A 89 -6.25 10.05 -11.44
N SER A 90 -7.37 10.66 -11.03
CA SER A 90 -8.05 11.70 -11.79
C SER A 90 -7.42 13.05 -11.39
N LEU A 91 -6.44 13.55 -12.13
CA LEU A 91 -6.80 14.52 -13.18
C LEU A 91 -5.90 14.51 -14.43
N GLU A 92 -4.81 13.73 -14.52
CA GLU A 92 -3.93 13.80 -15.72
C GLU A 92 -3.52 12.46 -16.36
N LEU A 93 -3.67 11.29 -15.71
CA LEU A 93 -3.13 10.03 -16.25
C LEU A 93 -4.19 9.00 -16.72
N LEU A 94 -5.48 9.23 -16.44
CA LEU A 94 -6.55 8.31 -16.89
C LEU A 94 -6.79 8.34 -18.41
N SER A 95 -6.43 9.42 -19.12
CA SER A 95 -6.57 9.45 -20.59
C SER A 95 -5.55 8.55 -21.31
N SER A 96 -4.35 8.40 -20.74
CA SER A 96 -3.23 7.66 -21.35
C SER A 96 -3.33 6.15 -21.13
N CYS A 97 -3.87 5.71 -19.98
CA CYS A 97 -3.95 4.29 -19.65
C CYS A 97 -5.22 3.61 -20.21
N TRP A 98 -6.30 4.38 -20.44
CA TRP A 98 -7.54 3.86 -21.03
C TRP A 98 -7.53 3.77 -22.56
N THR A 99 -6.72 4.55 -23.26
CA THR A 99 -6.87 4.69 -24.72
C THR A 99 -6.11 3.65 -25.54
N ASN A 100 -5.02 3.03 -25.06
CA ASN A 100 -4.16 2.21 -25.94
C ASN A 100 -3.99 0.72 -25.62
N SER A 101 -4.67 0.15 -24.61
CA SER A 101 -4.67 -1.32 -24.41
C SER A 101 -6.00 -1.94 -23.96
N CYS A 102 -7.05 -1.15 -23.67
CA CYS A 102 -8.33 -1.67 -23.17
C CYS A 102 -9.31 -2.10 -24.28
N MET A 103 -8.87 -2.25 -25.54
CA MET A 103 -9.74 -2.70 -26.63
C MET A 103 -9.75 -4.23 -26.84
N LYS A 104 -8.98 -5.00 -26.06
CA LYS A 104 -8.95 -6.48 -26.17
C LYS A 104 -9.65 -7.24 -25.04
N CYS A 105 -9.91 -6.63 -23.88
CA CYS A 105 -10.65 -7.32 -22.80
C CYS A 105 -12.18 -7.21 -22.92
N HIS A 106 -12.71 -6.31 -23.76
CA HIS A 106 -14.16 -6.17 -23.91
C HIS A 106 -14.82 -7.27 -24.77
N ASN A 107 -14.03 -8.10 -25.48
CA ASN A 107 -14.53 -9.16 -26.38
C ASN A 107 -14.47 -10.59 -25.79
N LEU A 108 -14.00 -10.79 -24.56
CA LEU A 108 -14.01 -12.11 -23.90
C LEU A 108 -15.21 -12.37 -22.98
N ARG A 109 -16.20 -11.45 -22.96
CA ARG A 109 -17.43 -11.58 -22.14
C ARG A 109 -18.73 -11.79 -22.93
N LYS A 110 -18.65 -12.20 -24.21
CA LYS A 110 -19.86 -12.44 -25.05
C LYS A 110 -20.11 -13.88 -25.53
N ASN A 111 -19.24 -14.87 -25.27
CA ASN A 111 -19.48 -16.26 -25.68
C ASN A 111 -19.33 -17.28 -24.54
N ARG A 112 -20.17 -17.14 -23.49
CA ARG A 112 -20.47 -18.25 -22.58
C ARG A 112 -21.91 -18.11 -22.03
N LEU A 113 -22.86 -18.19 -22.96
CA LEU A 113 -24.25 -18.54 -22.70
C LEU A 113 -24.66 -19.51 -23.83
N LEU A 114 -24.26 -20.76 -23.66
CA LEU A 114 -25.03 -21.95 -24.01
C LEU A 114 -25.00 -22.83 -22.76
#